data_AF-A0A6L3W143-F1
#
_entry.id   AF-A0A6L3W143-F1
#
_cell.length_a   1.000
_cell.length_b   1.000
_cell.length_c   1.000
_cell.angle_alpha   90.00
_cell.angle_beta   90.00
_cell.angle_gamma   90.00
#
_symmetry.space_group_name_H-M   'P 1'
#
loop_
_entity.id
_entity.type
_entity.pdbx_description
1 polymer ?
#
loop_
_entity_poly.entity_id
_entity_poly.type
_entity_poly.pdbx_seq_one_letter_code
_entity_poly.pdbx_strand_id
1 'polypeptide(L)'
;MYAGEHWQVAKTLAETAGPGASLWVCSAGYGLISAEAPIDAYAATFAVGQEDSVAENTEGTRRWWSGLTSWTGPQPGQPRSITELAARNPNSVIVAVLSEAYLRACSDDLSQAASQLKDSDNLSIIGPSGRCREIERLVVPVTAALRPAIGGSLLSLNVRAATHVLAASRDNGVPFRRSHLTRLMAEATAAAPKEVGQRPPGTRLTDDEVRSFIRSSLDLGPTSATRLLRQLRASGQSCEQARFKTLFNDVASSFGIVA
;
A
#
# COMPACT_ATOMS: atom_id res chain seq x y z
N MET A 1 5.91 0.23 -13.99
CA MET A 1 4.68 1.05 -13.96
C MET A 1 4.32 1.40 -12.52
N TYR A 2 3.96 0.43 -11.67
CA TYR A 2 3.79 0.66 -10.22
C TYR A 2 5.09 1.15 -9.55
N ALA A 3 4.96 2.11 -8.63
CA ALA A 3 6.08 2.78 -7.98
C ALA A 3 5.69 3.28 -6.57
N GLY A 4 6.65 3.91 -5.89
CA GLY A 4 6.45 4.46 -4.54
C GLY A 4 6.74 3.46 -3.42
N GLU A 5 6.69 3.96 -2.19
CA GLU A 5 7.05 3.20 -0.97
C GLU A 5 6.25 1.90 -0.86
N HIS A 6 4.93 1.95 -1.05
CA HIS A 6 4.06 0.77 -0.99
C HIS A 6 4.55 -0.33 -1.95
N TRP A 7 4.83 0.03 -3.21
CA TRP A 7 5.27 -0.95 -4.21
C TRP A 7 6.64 -1.54 -3.91
N GLN A 8 7.58 -0.73 -3.39
CA GLN A 8 8.90 -1.26 -3.01
C GLN A 8 8.81 -2.34 -1.94
N VAL A 9 7.91 -2.17 -0.95
CA VAL A 9 7.65 -3.20 0.07
C VAL A 9 6.86 -4.37 -0.52
N ALA A 10 5.86 -4.12 -1.38
CA ALA A 10 5.05 -5.19 -1.96
C ALA A 10 5.91 -6.22 -2.72
N LYS A 11 6.94 -5.78 -3.44
CA LYS A 11 7.87 -6.67 -4.16
C LYS A 11 8.61 -7.66 -3.27
N THR A 12 8.79 -7.35 -1.98
CA THR A 12 9.49 -8.26 -1.05
C THR A 12 8.55 -9.31 -0.46
N LEU A 13 7.24 -9.21 -0.67
CA LEU A 13 6.27 -10.10 -0.02
C LEU A 13 6.42 -11.57 -0.45
N ALA A 14 6.65 -11.84 -1.74
CA ALA A 14 6.83 -13.21 -2.22
C ALA A 14 8.09 -13.85 -1.60
N GLU A 15 9.20 -13.12 -1.56
CA GLU A 15 10.43 -13.57 -0.88
C GLU A 15 10.21 -13.76 0.62
N THR A 16 9.49 -12.82 1.24
CA THR A 16 9.12 -12.88 2.65
C THR A 16 8.25 -14.09 2.94
N ALA A 17 7.31 -14.46 2.05
CA ALA A 17 6.47 -15.65 2.17
C ALA A 17 7.22 -16.96 1.87
N GLY A 18 8.33 -16.90 1.13
CA GLY A 18 9.23 -18.02 0.90
C GLY A 18 9.00 -18.74 -0.43
N PRO A 19 9.72 -19.86 -0.65
CA PRO A 19 9.69 -20.60 -1.92
C PRO A 19 8.27 -21.03 -2.31
N GLY A 20 7.90 -20.82 -3.58
CA GLY A 20 6.58 -21.16 -4.11
C GLY A 20 5.51 -20.08 -3.96
N ALA A 21 5.81 -18.96 -3.30
CA ALA A 21 4.94 -17.80 -3.29
C ALA A 21 5.07 -17.00 -4.60
N SER A 22 3.94 -16.51 -5.11
CA SER A 22 3.87 -15.61 -6.27
C SER A 22 3.15 -14.32 -5.89
N LEU A 23 3.60 -13.18 -6.42
CA LEU A 23 2.94 -11.89 -6.17
C LEU A 23 1.90 -11.61 -7.26
N TRP A 24 0.69 -11.26 -6.82
CA TRP A 24 -0.40 -10.81 -7.68
C TRP A 24 -0.78 -9.38 -7.32
N VAL A 25 -1.21 -8.60 -8.32
CA VAL A 25 -1.63 -7.21 -8.17
C VAL A 25 -3.11 -7.11 -8.47
N CYS A 26 -3.87 -6.58 -7.51
CA CYS A 26 -5.21 -6.06 -7.77
C CYS A 26 -5.06 -4.70 -8.44
N SER A 27 -5.40 -4.60 -9.72
CA SER A 27 -5.21 -3.42 -10.55
C SER A 27 -6.56 -2.82 -10.94
N ALA A 28 -6.73 -1.51 -10.72
CA ALA A 28 -7.92 -0.80 -11.18
C ALA A 28 -8.00 -0.69 -12.71
N GLY A 29 -6.90 -0.81 -13.44
CA GLY A 29 -6.91 -0.83 -14.92
C GLY A 29 -6.97 -2.23 -15.50
N TYR A 30 -6.34 -3.21 -14.83
CA TYR A 30 -6.08 -4.53 -15.39
C TYR A 30 -6.65 -5.71 -14.59
N GLY A 31 -7.47 -5.49 -13.57
CA GLY A 31 -8.05 -6.55 -12.76
C GLY A 31 -6.99 -7.27 -11.95
N LEU A 32 -7.13 -8.57 -11.73
CA LEU A 32 -6.07 -9.35 -11.08
C LEU A 32 -5.02 -9.79 -12.12
N ILE A 33 -3.76 -9.41 -11.90
CA ILE A 33 -2.62 -9.78 -12.77
C ILE A 33 -1.45 -10.28 -11.92
N SER A 34 -0.58 -11.12 -12.50
CA SER A 34 0.71 -11.42 -11.87
C SER A 34 1.59 -10.16 -11.88
N ALA A 35 2.48 -10.03 -10.90
CA ALA A 35 3.40 -8.89 -10.82
C ALA A 35 4.38 -8.80 -12.01
N GLU A 36 4.55 -9.91 -12.73
CA GLU A 36 5.40 -10.08 -13.90
C GLU A 36 4.65 -9.81 -15.22
N ALA A 37 3.35 -9.53 -15.17
CA ALA A 37 2.55 -9.24 -16.36
C ALA A 37 3.03 -7.97 -17.07
N PRO A 38 3.30 -8.02 -18.39
CA PRO A 38 3.58 -6.82 -19.17
C PRO A 38 2.28 -6.00 -19.28
N ILE A 39 2.34 -4.72 -18.92
CA ILE A 39 1.21 -3.79 -18.95
C ILE A 39 1.64 -2.44 -19.50
N ASP A 40 0.71 -1.73 -20.12
CA ASP A 40 0.90 -0.34 -20.50
C ASP A 40 0.64 0.62 -19.33
N ALA A 41 1.12 1.85 -19.48
CA ALA A 41 0.81 2.91 -18.53
C ALA A 41 -0.69 3.25 -18.58
N TYR A 42 -1.26 3.49 -17.40
CA TYR A 42 -2.66 3.87 -17.21
C TYR A 42 -2.77 4.71 -15.93
N ALA A 43 -3.87 5.44 -15.81
CA ALA A 43 -4.27 6.11 -14.59
C ALA A 43 -5.70 5.66 -14.26
N ALA A 44 -5.85 4.92 -13.16
CA ALA A 44 -7.15 4.45 -12.69
C ALA A 44 -7.06 4.10 -11.20
N THR A 45 -8.09 4.42 -10.44
CA THR A 45 -8.19 4.11 -9.00
C THR A 45 -9.60 3.73 -8.58
N PHE A 46 -9.69 2.83 -7.59
CA PHE A 46 -10.95 2.53 -6.90
C PHE A 46 -11.31 3.55 -5.82
N ALA A 47 -10.40 4.48 -5.50
CA ALA A 47 -10.76 5.62 -4.66
C ALA A 47 -11.80 6.47 -5.41
N VAL A 48 -12.87 6.85 -4.74
CA VAL A 48 -13.95 7.66 -5.31
C VAL A 48 -13.62 9.15 -5.18
N GLY A 49 -14.05 9.96 -6.14
CA GLY A 49 -13.92 11.43 -6.10
C GLY A 49 -12.53 11.93 -6.47
N GLN A 50 -11.77 11.16 -7.24
CA GLN A 50 -10.50 11.55 -7.86
C GLN A 50 -10.69 11.67 -9.37
N GLU A 51 -9.80 12.39 -10.05
CA GLU A 51 -9.79 12.51 -11.52
C GLU A 51 -9.74 11.12 -12.19
N ASP A 52 -8.89 10.23 -11.67
CA ASP A 52 -8.71 8.87 -12.18
C ASP A 52 -9.68 7.84 -11.57
N SER A 53 -10.76 8.26 -10.91
CA SER A 53 -11.74 7.33 -10.33
C SER A 53 -12.43 6.50 -11.41
N VAL A 54 -12.41 5.18 -11.28
CA VAL A 54 -13.11 4.28 -12.24
C VAL A 54 -14.63 4.31 -12.11
N ALA A 55 -15.15 4.84 -11.00
CA ALA A 55 -16.56 5.00 -10.75
C ALA A 55 -16.85 6.08 -9.68
N GLU A 56 -18.07 6.58 -9.67
CA GLU A 56 -18.55 7.62 -8.75
C GLU A 56 -18.92 7.09 -7.36
N ASN A 57 -19.05 5.77 -7.18
CA ASN A 57 -19.44 5.18 -5.91
C ASN A 57 -18.94 3.73 -5.78
N THR A 58 -19.06 3.18 -4.57
CA THR A 58 -18.58 1.83 -4.23
C THR A 58 -19.25 0.72 -5.04
N GLU A 59 -20.52 0.85 -5.40
CA GLU A 59 -21.20 -0.15 -6.23
C GLU A 59 -20.64 -0.15 -7.66
N GLY A 60 -20.37 1.03 -8.20
CA GLY A 60 -19.70 1.19 -9.49
C GLY A 60 -18.30 0.59 -9.49
N THR A 61 -17.52 0.74 -8.41
CA THR A 61 -16.17 0.13 -8.33
C THR A 61 -16.23 -1.39 -8.25
N ARG A 62 -17.23 -1.97 -7.56
CA ARG A 62 -17.49 -3.42 -7.58
C ARG A 62 -17.85 -3.93 -8.97
N ARG A 63 -18.75 -3.24 -9.67
CA ARG A 63 -19.12 -3.57 -11.06
C ARG A 63 -17.92 -3.46 -12.00
N TRP A 64 -17.08 -2.45 -11.82
CA TRP A 64 -15.84 -2.28 -12.57
C TRP A 64 -14.88 -3.46 -12.36
N TRP A 65 -14.61 -3.86 -11.11
CA TRP A 65 -13.80 -5.04 -10.82
C TRP A 65 -14.37 -6.30 -11.48
N SER A 66 -15.68 -6.53 -11.33
CA SER A 66 -16.37 -7.66 -11.97
C SER A 66 -16.25 -7.67 -13.51
N GLY A 67 -16.27 -6.50 -14.14
CA GLY A 67 -15.99 -6.38 -15.58
C GLY A 67 -14.56 -6.85 -15.92
N LEU A 68 -13.57 -6.42 -15.14
CA LEU A 68 -12.16 -6.77 -15.36
C LEU A 68 -11.86 -8.25 -15.14
N THR A 69 -12.60 -8.95 -14.28
CA THR A 69 -12.44 -10.40 -14.06
C THR A 69 -12.93 -11.22 -15.25
N SER A 70 -13.88 -10.71 -16.03
CA SER A 70 -14.37 -11.34 -17.26
C SER A 70 -13.52 -11.05 -18.50
N TRP A 71 -12.68 -10.01 -18.43
CA TRP A 71 -11.80 -9.62 -19.52
C TRP A 71 -10.54 -10.50 -19.57
N THR A 72 -10.16 -10.91 -20.78
CA THR A 72 -8.98 -11.78 -21.05
C THR A 72 -7.68 -11.21 -20.49
N GLY A 73 -7.59 -9.89 -20.34
CA GLY A 73 -6.44 -9.22 -19.74
C GLY A 73 -5.18 -9.24 -20.62
N PRO A 74 -4.05 -8.77 -20.08
CA PRO A 74 -2.79 -8.63 -20.81
C PRO A 74 -2.06 -9.97 -21.01
N GLN A 75 -2.44 -11.02 -20.27
CA GLN A 75 -1.84 -12.35 -20.35
C GLN A 75 -2.93 -13.43 -20.45
N PRO A 76 -3.29 -13.85 -21.68
CA PRO A 76 -4.31 -14.87 -21.89
C PRO A 76 -4.02 -16.17 -21.12
N GLY A 77 -5.05 -16.75 -20.52
CA GLY A 77 -4.97 -18.01 -19.78
C GLY A 77 -4.49 -17.88 -18.33
N GLN A 78 -4.05 -16.69 -17.89
CA GLN A 78 -3.77 -16.42 -16.48
C GLN A 78 -5.07 -16.11 -15.71
N PRO A 79 -5.14 -16.45 -14.41
CA PRO A 79 -6.24 -16.07 -13.53
C PRO A 79 -6.54 -14.57 -13.58
N ARG A 80 -7.83 -14.23 -13.64
CA ARG A 80 -8.32 -12.85 -13.74
C ARG A 80 -9.07 -12.37 -12.51
N SER A 81 -9.34 -13.29 -11.58
CA SER A 81 -10.00 -13.03 -10.30
C SER A 81 -9.37 -13.80 -9.16
N ILE A 82 -9.61 -13.36 -7.94
CA ILE A 82 -9.15 -14.04 -6.73
C ILE A 82 -9.89 -15.36 -6.57
N THR A 83 -11.15 -15.40 -7.00
CA THR A 83 -11.97 -16.62 -7.07
C THR A 83 -11.35 -17.66 -7.99
N GLU A 84 -10.86 -17.25 -9.16
CA GLU A 84 -10.22 -18.16 -10.10
C GLU A 84 -8.88 -18.68 -9.58
N LEU A 85 -8.08 -17.83 -8.91
CA LEU A 85 -6.87 -18.29 -8.22
C LEU A 85 -7.18 -19.38 -7.20
N ALA A 86 -8.19 -19.14 -6.35
CA ALA A 86 -8.63 -20.10 -5.33
C ALA A 86 -9.14 -21.41 -5.95
N ALA A 87 -9.92 -21.33 -7.02
CA ALA A 87 -10.48 -22.50 -7.70
C ALA A 87 -9.41 -23.36 -8.40
N ARG A 88 -8.38 -22.75 -8.98
CA ARG A 88 -7.29 -23.49 -9.65
C ARG A 88 -6.43 -24.28 -8.67
N ASN A 89 -6.29 -23.80 -7.43
CA ASN A 89 -5.60 -24.53 -6.37
C ASN A 89 -6.31 -24.36 -5.01
N PRO A 90 -7.33 -25.19 -4.71
CA PRO A 90 -8.11 -25.09 -3.47
C PRO A 90 -7.30 -25.30 -2.17
N ASN A 91 -6.09 -25.86 -2.26
CA ASN A 91 -5.20 -26.05 -1.12
C ASN A 91 -4.21 -24.90 -0.94
N SER A 92 -4.21 -23.91 -1.84
CA SER A 92 -3.33 -22.75 -1.73
C SER A 92 -3.72 -21.86 -0.55
N VAL A 93 -2.78 -21.01 -0.15
CA VAL A 93 -3.01 -19.93 0.80
C VAL A 93 -2.95 -18.61 0.04
N ILE A 94 -3.97 -17.78 0.23
CA ILE A 94 -4.11 -16.47 -0.40
C ILE A 94 -4.10 -15.41 0.69
N VAL A 95 -3.13 -14.49 0.62
CA VAL A 95 -3.05 -13.33 1.51
C VAL A 95 -3.22 -12.07 0.68
N ALA A 96 -4.43 -11.50 0.71
CA ALA A 96 -4.75 -10.26 0.03
C ALA A 96 -4.36 -9.07 0.92
N VAL A 97 -3.47 -8.20 0.43
CA VAL A 97 -3.02 -7.02 1.18
C VAL A 97 -3.63 -5.79 0.52
N LEU A 98 -4.73 -5.28 1.08
CA LEU A 98 -5.60 -4.33 0.39
C LEU A 98 -5.82 -3.06 1.21
N SER A 99 -5.89 -1.92 0.53
CA SER A 99 -6.45 -0.68 1.10
C SER A 99 -7.98 -0.77 1.15
N GLU A 100 -8.63 0.17 1.83
CA GLU A 100 -10.10 0.20 1.92
C GLU A 100 -10.78 0.22 0.55
N ALA A 101 -10.31 1.07 -0.37
CA ALA A 101 -10.90 1.20 -1.71
C ALA A 101 -10.85 -0.13 -2.49
N TYR A 102 -9.71 -0.82 -2.44
CA TYR A 102 -9.53 -2.10 -3.12
C TYR A 102 -10.29 -3.24 -2.44
N LEU A 103 -10.30 -3.27 -1.11
CA LEU A 103 -11.08 -4.22 -0.32
C LEU A 103 -12.58 -4.13 -0.67
N ARG A 104 -13.12 -2.90 -0.79
CA ARG A 104 -14.52 -2.67 -1.16
C ARG A 104 -14.82 -3.07 -2.60
N ALA A 105 -13.92 -2.76 -3.54
CA ALA A 105 -14.10 -3.09 -4.96
C ALA A 105 -14.04 -4.61 -5.20
N CYS A 106 -13.17 -5.32 -4.49
CA CYS A 106 -12.96 -6.76 -4.67
C CYS A 106 -13.86 -7.61 -3.75
N SER A 107 -14.81 -7.03 -3.00
CA SER A 107 -15.50 -7.74 -1.92
C SER A 107 -16.24 -9.00 -2.37
N ASP A 108 -16.90 -8.94 -3.51
CA ASP A 108 -17.70 -10.06 -4.01
C ASP A 108 -16.79 -11.20 -4.49
N ASP A 109 -15.68 -10.86 -5.14
CA ASP A 109 -14.64 -11.80 -5.58
C ASP A 109 -13.90 -12.43 -4.38
N LEU A 110 -13.58 -11.65 -3.35
CA LEU A 110 -12.98 -12.16 -2.12
C LEU A 110 -13.91 -13.12 -1.36
N SER A 111 -15.21 -12.79 -1.29
CA SER A 111 -16.21 -13.65 -0.65
C SER A 111 -16.38 -14.96 -1.41
N GLN A 112 -16.40 -14.92 -2.75
CA GLN A 112 -16.47 -16.10 -3.61
C GLN A 112 -15.18 -16.94 -3.55
N ALA A 113 -14.00 -16.31 -3.52
CA ALA A 113 -12.73 -17.01 -3.38
C ALA A 113 -12.68 -17.84 -2.08
N ALA A 114 -13.22 -17.31 -0.99
CA ALA A 114 -13.29 -18.03 0.30
C ALA A 114 -14.05 -19.36 0.20
N SER A 115 -15.04 -19.48 -0.71
CA SER A 115 -15.81 -20.72 -0.90
C SER A 115 -15.17 -21.69 -1.89
N GLN A 116 -14.20 -21.25 -2.68
CA GLN A 116 -13.43 -22.11 -3.58
C GLN A 116 -12.27 -22.83 -2.90
N LEU A 117 -11.77 -22.28 -1.78
CA LEU A 117 -10.71 -22.92 -1.00
C LEU A 117 -11.26 -24.07 -0.17
N LYS A 118 -10.43 -25.11 0.01
CA LYS A 118 -10.75 -26.27 0.86
C LYS A 118 -10.96 -25.88 2.32
N ASP A 119 -10.21 -24.88 2.78
CA ASP A 119 -10.35 -24.28 4.09
C ASP A 119 -10.40 -22.76 3.91
N SER A 120 -11.51 -22.13 4.30
CA SER A 120 -11.67 -20.68 4.21
C SER A 120 -10.64 -19.92 5.07
N ASP A 121 -10.01 -20.57 6.05
CA ASP A 121 -8.91 -20.00 6.84
C ASP A 121 -7.61 -19.83 6.04
N ASN A 122 -7.54 -20.41 4.84
CA ASN A 122 -6.45 -20.16 3.88
C ASN A 122 -6.60 -18.83 3.12
N LEU A 123 -7.71 -18.10 3.28
CA LEU A 123 -7.86 -16.74 2.75
C LEU A 123 -7.81 -15.71 3.88
N SER A 124 -6.86 -14.79 3.77
CA SER A 124 -6.66 -13.67 4.68
C SER A 124 -6.71 -12.34 3.92
N ILE A 125 -7.38 -11.33 4.49
CA ILE A 125 -7.36 -9.96 3.98
C ILE A 125 -6.64 -9.08 5.01
N ILE A 126 -5.37 -8.74 4.75
CA ILE A 126 -4.61 -7.81 5.58
C ILE A 126 -4.99 -6.38 5.18
N GLY A 127 -5.74 -5.69 6.03
CA GLY A 127 -6.26 -4.37 5.71
C GLY A 127 -7.12 -3.77 6.84
N PRO A 128 -7.79 -2.64 6.58
CA PRO A 128 -8.62 -1.98 7.59
C PRO A 128 -9.88 -2.82 7.89
N SER A 129 -10.17 -3.03 9.17
CA SER A 129 -11.40 -3.67 9.64
C SER A 129 -12.60 -2.73 9.65
N GLY A 130 -13.80 -3.29 9.74
CA GLY A 130 -15.07 -2.57 9.83
C GLY A 130 -15.46 -1.83 8.55
N ARG A 131 -14.85 -2.19 7.40
CA ARG A 131 -15.08 -1.48 6.13
C ARG A 131 -16.12 -2.17 5.25
N CYS A 132 -16.17 -3.50 5.24
CA CYS A 132 -17.06 -4.27 4.37
C CYS A 132 -17.60 -5.50 5.10
N ARG A 133 -18.87 -5.46 5.51
CA ARG A 133 -19.49 -6.48 6.35
C ARG A 133 -19.43 -7.88 5.73
N GLU A 134 -19.56 -7.96 4.41
CA GLU A 134 -19.63 -9.19 3.60
C GLU A 134 -18.35 -10.03 3.70
N ILE A 135 -17.20 -9.38 3.95
CA ILE A 135 -15.89 -10.02 4.01
C ILE A 135 -15.17 -9.80 5.35
N GLU A 136 -15.82 -9.17 6.33
CA GLU A 136 -15.21 -8.82 7.62
C GLU A 136 -14.60 -10.04 8.33
N ARG A 137 -15.26 -11.20 8.24
CA ARG A 137 -14.78 -12.48 8.80
C ARG A 137 -13.44 -12.95 8.23
N LEU A 138 -13.03 -12.42 7.07
CA LEU A 138 -11.78 -12.78 6.38
C LEU A 138 -10.64 -11.80 6.72
N VAL A 139 -10.94 -10.70 7.40
CA VAL A 139 -10.00 -9.60 7.64
C VAL A 139 -9.04 -9.94 8.80
N VAL A 140 -7.75 -9.72 8.55
CA VAL A 140 -6.69 -9.60 9.54
C VAL A 140 -6.49 -8.09 9.79
N PRO A 141 -6.99 -7.53 10.91
CA PRO A 141 -7.10 -6.08 11.07
C PRO A 141 -5.76 -5.36 11.18
N VAL A 142 -5.55 -4.33 10.37
CA VAL A 142 -4.42 -3.40 10.49
C VAL A 142 -4.91 -2.08 11.05
N THR A 143 -4.22 -1.57 12.07
CA THR A 143 -4.53 -0.28 12.70
C THR A 143 -3.31 0.64 12.74
N ALA A 144 -3.54 1.96 12.80
CA ALA A 144 -2.45 2.94 12.91
C ALA A 144 -1.57 2.74 14.15
N ALA A 145 -2.09 2.08 15.20
CA ALA A 145 -1.34 1.76 16.41
C ALA A 145 -0.14 0.84 16.15
N LEU A 146 -0.14 0.09 15.04
CA LEU A 146 0.98 -0.77 14.66
C LEU A 146 2.15 0.04 14.06
N ARG A 147 1.89 1.24 13.54
CA ARG A 147 2.87 2.04 12.81
C ARG A 147 4.19 2.28 13.58
N PRO A 148 4.20 2.54 14.91
CA PRO A 148 5.46 2.68 15.66
C PRO A 148 6.33 1.41 15.65
N ALA A 149 5.73 0.22 15.53
CA ALA A 149 6.45 -1.05 15.48
C ALA A 149 7.03 -1.37 14.09
N ILE A 150 6.33 -0.99 13.02
CA ILE A 150 6.69 -1.39 11.64
C ILE A 150 7.20 -0.23 10.76
N GLY A 151 7.11 1.01 11.25
CA GLY A 151 7.54 2.22 10.57
C GLY A 151 6.75 2.56 9.31
N GLY A 152 7.26 3.52 8.55
CA GLY A 152 6.71 3.94 7.26
C GLY A 152 5.54 4.92 7.32
N SER A 153 5.00 5.21 6.13
CA SER A 153 3.78 6.02 5.96
C SER A 153 2.50 5.21 6.17
N LEU A 154 1.39 5.88 6.47
CA LEU A 154 0.06 5.25 6.54
C LEU A 154 -0.33 4.59 5.21
N LEU A 155 0.12 5.12 4.07
CA LEU A 155 -0.11 4.54 2.74
C LEU A 155 0.58 3.17 2.58
N SER A 156 1.71 2.96 3.25
CA SER A 156 2.45 1.69 3.25
C SER A 156 2.11 0.77 4.42
N LEU A 157 1.17 1.17 5.30
CA LEU A 157 0.95 0.49 6.58
C LEU A 157 0.51 -0.97 6.38
N ASN A 158 -0.45 -1.24 5.50
CA ASN A 158 -0.98 -2.60 5.30
C ASN A 158 0.09 -3.54 4.73
N VAL A 159 0.91 -3.06 3.77
CA VAL A 159 1.97 -3.88 3.16
C VAL A 159 3.14 -4.14 4.11
N ARG A 160 3.47 -3.17 4.96
CA ARG A 160 4.45 -3.37 6.03
C ARG A 160 3.94 -4.30 7.12
N ALA A 161 2.67 -4.17 7.50
CA ALA A 161 2.02 -5.07 8.45
C ALA A 161 2.02 -6.50 7.92
N ALA A 162 1.69 -6.69 6.64
CA ALA A 162 1.77 -7.98 5.96
C ALA A 162 3.20 -8.55 5.98
N THR A 163 4.19 -7.76 5.61
CA THR A 163 5.61 -8.17 5.64
C THR A 163 6.01 -8.64 7.04
N HIS A 164 5.63 -7.88 8.07
CA HIS A 164 5.94 -8.18 9.47
C HIS A 164 5.31 -9.52 9.92
N VAL A 165 4.02 -9.73 9.71
CA VAL A 165 3.34 -10.96 10.17
C VAL A 165 3.71 -12.19 9.34
N LEU A 166 3.99 -12.02 8.05
CA LEU A 166 4.45 -13.13 7.20
C LEU A 166 5.86 -13.58 7.60
N ALA A 167 6.78 -12.63 7.86
CA ALA A 167 8.11 -12.94 8.37
C ALA A 167 8.01 -13.67 9.73
N ALA A 168 7.26 -13.12 10.68
CA ALA A 168 7.06 -13.76 11.98
C ALA A 168 6.44 -15.17 11.86
N SER A 169 5.48 -15.36 10.95
CA SER A 169 4.89 -16.68 10.71
C SER A 169 5.91 -17.68 10.19
N ARG A 170 6.81 -17.26 9.28
CA ARG A 170 7.88 -18.12 8.77
C ARG A 170 8.95 -18.44 9.79
N ASP A 171 9.40 -17.45 10.54
CA ASP A 171 10.45 -17.61 11.55
C ASP A 171 9.99 -18.59 12.64
N ASN A 172 8.69 -18.61 12.93
CA ASN A 172 8.08 -19.54 13.88
C ASN A 172 7.62 -20.88 13.24
N GLY A 173 7.82 -21.08 11.93
CA GLY A 173 7.43 -22.30 11.22
C GLY A 173 5.91 -22.55 11.21
N VAL A 174 5.09 -21.51 11.36
CA VAL A 174 3.62 -21.63 11.39
C VAL A 174 3.01 -21.28 10.02
N PRO A 175 1.91 -21.94 9.62
CA PRO A 175 1.28 -21.68 8.33
C PRO A 175 0.59 -20.32 8.30
N PHE A 176 0.54 -19.69 7.12
CA PHE A 176 -0.12 -18.40 6.84
C PHE A 176 -1.66 -18.46 6.88
N ARG A 177 -2.22 -19.22 7.82
CA ARG A 177 -3.65 -19.29 8.06
C ARG A 177 -4.14 -17.99 8.71
N ARG A 178 -5.34 -17.53 8.33
CA ARG A 178 -5.94 -16.30 8.83
C ARG A 178 -5.96 -16.27 10.35
N SER A 179 -6.42 -17.33 11.01
CA SER A 179 -6.44 -17.42 12.48
C SER A 179 -5.07 -17.12 13.12
N HIS A 180 -3.99 -17.65 12.56
CA HIS A 180 -2.62 -17.39 13.02
C HIS A 180 -2.16 -15.96 12.71
N LEU A 181 -2.40 -15.48 11.48
CA LEU A 181 -2.02 -14.11 11.09
C LEU A 181 -2.77 -13.07 11.93
N THR A 182 -4.04 -13.29 12.24
CA THR A 182 -4.84 -12.45 13.16
C THR A 182 -4.22 -12.40 14.54
N ARG A 183 -3.81 -13.55 15.09
CA ARG A 183 -3.14 -13.61 16.40
C ARG A 183 -1.82 -12.84 16.39
N LEU A 184 -0.95 -13.08 15.41
CA LEU A 184 0.33 -12.38 15.27
C LEU A 184 0.13 -10.85 15.11
N MET A 185 -0.87 -10.44 14.33
CA MET A 185 -1.19 -9.03 14.14
C MET A 185 -1.67 -8.37 15.44
N ALA A 186 -2.50 -9.08 16.22
CA ALA A 186 -2.98 -8.60 17.51
C ALA A 186 -1.84 -8.49 18.53
N GLU A 187 -0.97 -9.49 18.61
CA GLU A 187 0.23 -9.49 19.46
C GLU A 187 1.16 -8.32 19.09
N ALA A 188 1.44 -8.12 17.80
CA ALA A 188 2.26 -7.01 17.32
C ALA A 188 1.64 -5.64 17.63
N THR A 189 0.31 -5.51 17.50
CA THR A 189 -0.40 -4.27 17.82
C THR A 189 -0.38 -3.99 19.32
N ALA A 190 -0.54 -5.01 20.16
CA ALA A 190 -0.50 -4.87 21.62
C ALA A 190 0.91 -4.55 22.14
N ALA A 191 1.94 -5.10 21.50
CA ALA A 191 3.35 -4.84 21.83
C ALA A 191 3.88 -3.53 21.23
N ALA A 192 3.13 -2.90 20.31
CA ALA A 192 3.57 -1.68 19.67
C ALA A 192 3.74 -0.56 20.71
N PRO A 193 4.87 0.18 20.69
CA PRO A 193 5.04 1.33 21.56
C PRO A 193 3.88 2.30 21.40
N LYS A 194 3.37 2.84 22.52
CA LYS A 194 2.45 3.98 22.44
C LYS A 194 3.13 5.07 21.63
N GLU A 195 2.43 5.62 20.65
CA GLU A 195 2.95 6.71 19.81
C GLU A 195 3.14 7.95 20.69
N VAL A 196 4.30 8.08 21.33
CA VAL A 196 4.65 9.25 22.14
C VAL A 196 5.04 10.36 21.18
N GLY A 197 4.13 11.31 21.00
CA GLY A 197 4.38 12.53 20.26
C GLY A 197 4.23 12.37 18.75
N GLN A 198 3.00 12.43 18.27
CA GLN A 198 2.81 13.07 16.97
C GLN A 198 3.27 14.51 17.14
N ARG A 199 4.44 14.87 16.55
CA ARG A 199 4.73 16.29 16.33
C ARG A 199 3.51 16.86 15.62
N PRO A 200 2.90 17.95 16.13
CA PRO A 200 1.75 18.55 15.47
C PRO A 200 2.10 18.77 13.98
N PRO A 201 1.12 18.66 13.06
CA PRO A 201 1.36 18.91 11.65
C PRO A 201 2.10 20.24 11.53
N GLY A 202 3.34 20.19 11.01
CA GLY A 202 4.13 21.40 10.90
C GLY A 202 3.42 22.42 10.02
N THR A 203 3.56 23.71 10.32
CA THR A 203 2.90 24.78 9.56
C THR A 203 3.22 24.63 8.07
N ARG A 204 2.19 24.51 7.23
CA ARG A 204 2.36 24.44 5.77
C ARG A 204 2.86 25.80 5.30
N LEU A 205 3.97 25.78 4.56
CA LEU A 205 4.52 26.97 3.92
C LEU A 205 3.97 27.12 2.50
N THR A 206 3.81 28.36 2.07
CA THR A 206 3.65 28.75 0.66
C THR A 206 4.97 28.56 -0.10
N ASP A 207 4.91 28.52 -1.42
CA ASP A 207 6.11 28.35 -2.24
C ASP A 207 7.11 29.51 -2.04
N ASP A 208 6.62 30.74 -1.80
CA ASP A 208 7.48 31.91 -1.58
C ASP A 208 8.19 31.87 -0.22
N GLU A 209 7.53 31.37 0.82
CA GLU A 209 8.16 31.11 2.12
C GLU A 209 9.20 29.99 2.02
N VAL A 210 8.91 28.92 1.27
CA VAL A 210 9.87 27.84 1.03
C VAL A 210 11.07 28.35 0.22
N ARG A 211 10.86 29.13 -0.84
CA ARG A 211 11.95 29.75 -1.61
C ARG A 211 12.80 30.67 -0.75
N SER A 212 12.18 31.49 0.09
CA SER A 212 12.91 32.40 1.00
C SER A 212 13.76 31.64 2.00
N PHE A 213 13.25 30.55 2.57
CA PHE A 213 14.00 29.64 3.44
C PHE A 213 15.19 28.97 2.71
N ILE A 214 14.98 28.57 1.45
CA ILE A 214 16.04 27.95 0.65
C ILE A 214 17.15 28.96 0.33
N ARG A 215 16.79 30.19 -0.08
CA ARG A 215 17.75 31.27 -0.36
C ARG A 215 18.62 31.58 0.86
N SER A 216 17.98 31.87 2.00
CA SER A 216 18.71 32.21 3.22
C SER A 216 19.64 31.08 3.70
N SER A 217 19.30 29.83 3.40
CA SER A 217 20.14 28.69 3.76
C SER A 217 21.29 28.45 2.78
N LEU A 218 21.12 28.77 1.50
CA LEU A 218 22.18 28.72 0.50
C LEU A 218 23.17 29.88 0.65
N ASP A 219 22.71 31.05 1.12
CA ASP A 219 23.57 32.18 1.49
C ASP A 219 24.58 31.80 2.61
N LEU A 220 24.20 30.87 3.49
CA LEU A 220 25.05 30.34 4.56
C LEU A 220 26.02 29.25 4.08
N GLY A 221 25.90 28.79 2.84
CA GLY A 221 26.80 27.82 2.21
C GLY A 221 26.09 26.65 1.53
N PRO A 222 26.83 25.83 0.75
CA PRO A 222 26.26 24.75 -0.04
C PRO A 222 25.60 23.67 0.83
N THR A 223 24.43 23.20 0.40
CA THR A 223 23.65 22.15 1.08
C THR A 223 22.88 21.29 0.09
N SER A 224 22.53 20.06 0.47
CA SER A 224 21.61 19.22 -0.31
C SER A 224 20.14 19.52 0.01
N ALA A 225 19.25 19.36 -0.97
CA ALA A 225 17.80 19.45 -0.78
C ALA A 225 17.29 18.58 0.39
N THR A 226 17.79 17.35 0.52
CA THR A 226 17.38 16.40 1.58
C THR A 226 17.78 16.90 2.98
N ARG A 227 19.01 17.42 3.13
CA ARG A 227 19.49 18.00 4.40
C ARG A 227 18.67 19.22 4.79
N LEU A 228 18.37 20.07 3.83
CA LEU A 228 17.66 21.32 4.06
C LEU A 228 16.16 21.09 4.39
N LEU A 229 15.51 20.16 3.69
CA LEU A 229 14.16 19.72 4.00
C LEU A 229 14.05 19.11 5.41
N ARG A 230 15.10 18.40 5.86
CA ARG A 230 15.16 17.88 7.23
C ARG A 230 15.25 19.01 8.27
N GLN A 231 16.00 20.07 8.00
CA GLN A 231 16.08 21.25 8.87
C GLN A 231 14.73 22.00 8.93
N LEU A 232 14.07 22.19 7.78
CA LEU A 232 12.72 22.76 7.69
C LEU A 232 11.70 21.95 8.53
N ARG A 233 11.77 20.62 8.49
CA ARG A 233 10.89 19.76 9.31
C ARG A 233 11.24 19.81 10.79
N ALA A 234 12.52 19.98 11.12
CA ALA A 234 12.97 20.13 12.51
C ALA A 234 12.50 21.45 13.14
N SER A 235 12.30 22.51 12.35
CA SER A 235 11.75 23.80 12.82
C SER A 235 10.22 23.79 12.98
N GLY A 236 9.55 22.65 12.76
CA GLY A 236 8.09 22.55 12.87
C GLY A 236 7.33 23.08 11.66
N GLN A 237 8.00 23.25 10.51
CA GLN A 237 7.37 23.61 9.23
C GLN A 237 7.22 22.38 8.34
N SER A 238 6.27 22.38 7.40
CA SER A 238 6.04 21.26 6.49
C SER A 238 6.05 21.66 5.01
N CYS A 239 6.70 20.82 4.21
CA CYS A 239 6.70 20.87 2.75
C CYS A 239 6.79 19.45 2.19
N GLU A 240 6.01 19.17 1.13
CA GLU A 240 6.13 17.91 0.40
C GLU A 240 7.51 17.78 -0.23
N GLN A 241 8.04 16.55 -0.27
CA GLN A 241 9.41 16.32 -0.71
C GLN A 241 9.60 16.60 -2.20
N ALA A 242 8.64 16.24 -3.05
CA ALA A 242 8.69 16.55 -4.48
C ALA A 242 8.65 18.07 -4.70
N ARG A 243 7.67 18.75 -4.08
CA ARG A 243 7.55 20.21 -4.13
C ARG A 243 8.83 20.91 -3.66
N PHE A 244 9.38 20.48 -2.52
CA PHE A 244 10.62 21.05 -1.99
C PHE A 244 11.80 20.85 -2.94
N LYS A 245 11.93 19.67 -3.55
CA LYS A 245 13.01 19.36 -4.49
C LYS A 245 12.93 20.24 -5.74
N THR A 246 11.73 20.45 -6.29
CA THR A 246 11.53 21.37 -7.43
C THR A 246 11.95 22.78 -7.06
N LEU A 247 11.41 23.33 -5.96
CA LEU A 247 11.73 24.69 -5.51
C LEU A 247 13.22 24.86 -5.17
N PHE A 248 13.86 23.83 -4.62
CA PHE A 248 15.29 23.84 -4.33
C PHE A 248 16.13 23.94 -5.61
N ASN A 249 15.79 23.15 -6.64
CA ASN A 249 16.51 23.19 -7.91
C ASN A 249 16.34 24.54 -8.62
N ASP A 250 15.14 25.14 -8.58
CA ASP A 250 14.87 26.45 -9.17
C ASP A 250 15.73 27.55 -8.51
N VAL A 251 15.80 27.55 -7.17
CA VAL A 251 16.59 28.51 -6.42
C VAL A 251 18.09 28.26 -6.59
N ALA A 252 18.56 27.02 -6.52
CA ALA A 252 19.97 26.67 -6.70
C ALA A 252 20.50 27.06 -8.09
N SER A 253 19.69 26.85 -9.14
CA SER A 253 20.01 27.27 -10.51
C SER A 253 20.16 28.79 -10.62
N SER A 254 19.30 29.55 -9.92
CA SER A 254 19.38 31.01 -9.86
C SER A 254 20.59 31.52 -9.07
N PHE A 255 21.17 30.69 -8.19
CA PHE A 255 22.38 30.97 -7.41
C PHE A 255 23.67 30.54 -8.09
N GLY A 256 23.62 29.97 -9.30
CA GLY A 256 24.80 29.43 -9.99
C GLY A 256 25.39 28.18 -9.33
N ILE A 257 24.64 27.56 -8.42
CA ILE A 257 25.02 26.31 -7.76
C ILE A 257 24.41 25.18 -8.60
N VAL A 258 25.23 24.57 -9.45
CA VAL A 258 24.83 23.35 -10.17
C VAL A 258 24.66 22.23 -9.14
N ALA A 259 23.44 21.69 -9.06
CA ALA A 259 23.08 20.58 -8.16
C ALA A 259 23.77 19.27 -8.55
#